data_AF-A0A0F3LJC4-F1
#
_entry.id   AF-A0A0F3LJC4-F1
#
_cell.length_a   1.000
_cell.length_b   1.000
_cell.length_c   1.000
_cell.angle_alpha   90.00
_cell.angle_beta   90.00
_cell.angle_gamma   90.00
#
_symmetry.space_group_name_H-M   'P 1'
#
loop_
_entity.id
_entity.type
_entity.pdbx_description
1 polymer ?
#
loop_
_entity_poly.entity_id
_entity_poly.type
_entity_poly.pdbx_seq_one_letter_code
_entity_poly.pdbx_strand_id
1 'polypeptide(L)'
;MAGHAHRRRLAERQQDEHEVELIKVPAAGYYEVTAAADKIVRMGDVADEAERAKSFHLDTYCFDSNPERTLFWDLLHEKRVRKIYFTGMLTHGQSDSFVQYIDPESHTVRSYYPDFLFLREEGDGTEKYVIVEVKGDHQIDDAVVQAKKEFAHQIAVASGMKYQMIKSSDADDRRYRALID
;
A
#
# COMPACT_ATOMS: atom_id res chain seq x y z
N MET A 1 -53.33 27.43 1.49
CA MET A 1 -52.50 26.55 0.64
C MET A 1 -51.16 27.24 0.43
N ALA A 2 -50.20 27.03 1.34
CA ALA A 2 -48.86 27.59 1.24
C ALA A 2 -47.86 26.46 1.46
N GLY A 3 -47.05 26.19 0.45
CA GLY A 3 -46.06 25.12 0.44
C GLY A 3 -44.93 25.36 1.43
N HIS A 4 -44.40 24.26 1.98
CA HIS A 4 -43.11 24.24 2.65
C HIS A 4 -42.18 23.33 1.84
N ALA A 5 -41.39 23.96 0.98
CA ALA A 5 -40.27 23.30 0.32
C ALA A 5 -39.11 23.20 1.34
N HIS A 6 -38.89 22.02 1.89
CA HIS A 6 -37.72 21.73 2.71
C HIS A 6 -36.50 21.60 1.79
N ARG A 7 -35.72 22.68 1.64
CA ARG A 7 -34.38 22.62 1.01
C ARG A 7 -33.44 21.84 1.93
N ARG A 8 -33.16 20.57 1.60
CA ARG A 8 -31.98 19.86 2.11
C ARG A 8 -30.74 20.63 1.67
N ARG A 9 -29.98 21.17 2.63
CA ARG A 9 -28.59 21.57 2.37
C ARG A 9 -27.81 20.30 2.14
N LEU A 10 -27.32 20.11 0.92
CA LEU A 10 -26.26 19.14 0.65
C LEU A 10 -25.02 19.69 1.38
N ALA A 11 -24.49 18.93 2.34
CA ALA A 11 -23.20 19.26 2.92
C ALA A 11 -22.15 19.18 1.80
N GLU A 12 -21.49 20.29 1.52
CA GLU A 12 -20.37 20.32 0.60
C GLU A 12 -19.27 19.44 1.19
N ARG A 13 -18.85 18.40 0.45
CA ARG A 13 -17.67 17.62 0.83
C ARG A 13 -16.45 18.49 0.56
N GLN A 14 -15.84 19.00 1.62
CA GLN A 14 -14.53 19.62 1.53
C GLN A 14 -13.51 18.53 1.22
N GLN A 15 -12.85 18.66 0.06
CA GLN A 15 -11.71 17.84 -0.32
C GLN A 15 -10.47 18.65 0.05
N ASP A 16 -9.85 18.30 1.17
CA ASP A 16 -8.58 18.88 1.57
C ASP A 16 -7.46 18.01 1.01
N GLU A 17 -6.58 18.60 0.19
CA GLU A 17 -5.38 17.94 -0.29
C GLU A 17 -4.35 17.88 0.85
N HIS A 18 -3.74 16.71 1.05
CA HIS A 18 -2.71 16.50 2.05
C HIS A 18 -1.48 15.86 1.42
N GLU A 19 -0.31 16.42 1.70
CA GLU A 19 0.96 15.84 1.30
C GLU A 19 1.36 14.75 2.30
N VAL A 20 1.77 13.58 1.80
CA VAL A 20 2.13 12.42 2.62
C VAL A 20 3.61 12.11 2.42
N GLU A 21 4.39 12.14 3.48
CA GLU A 21 5.79 11.74 3.44
C GLU A 21 5.89 10.20 3.53
N LEU A 22 6.22 9.57 2.39
CA LEU A 22 6.28 8.11 2.29
C LEU A 22 7.40 7.50 3.13
N ILE A 23 8.55 8.17 3.18
CA ILE A 23 9.73 7.77 3.95
C ILE A 23 10.24 9.03 4.64
N LYS A 24 10.22 9.04 5.97
CA LYS A 24 10.85 10.11 6.74
C LYS A 24 12.36 9.91 6.80
N VAL A 25 13.12 10.98 6.89
CA VAL A 25 14.57 10.86 7.12
C VAL A 25 14.80 10.51 8.60
N PRO A 26 15.43 9.36 8.93
CA PRO A 26 15.72 9.01 10.31
C PRO A 26 16.73 9.98 10.94
N ALA A 27 16.55 10.28 12.23
CA ALA A 27 17.47 11.17 12.97
C ALA A 27 18.93 10.65 12.99
N ALA A 28 19.12 9.33 13.00
CA ALA A 28 20.44 8.69 12.95
C ALA A 28 21.00 8.56 11.52
N GLY A 29 20.24 8.96 10.49
CA GLY A 29 20.60 8.77 9.09
C GLY A 29 20.32 7.37 8.54
N TYR A 30 19.88 6.42 9.37
CA TYR A 30 19.47 5.08 8.95
C TYR A 30 18.34 4.51 9.84
N TYR A 31 17.68 3.45 9.35
CA TYR A 31 16.74 2.63 10.11
C TYR A 31 17.40 1.31 10.53
N GLU A 32 17.03 0.80 11.71
CA GLU A 32 17.42 -0.54 12.16
C GLU A 32 16.23 -1.49 12.03
N VAL A 33 16.42 -2.57 11.28
CA VAL A 33 15.38 -3.58 11.01
C VAL A 33 16.00 -4.96 11.12
N THR A 34 15.28 -5.91 11.71
CA THR A 34 15.69 -7.32 11.79
C THR A 34 14.83 -8.16 10.86
N ALA A 35 15.45 -8.93 9.98
CA ALA A 35 14.76 -9.84 9.07
C ALA A 35 15.58 -11.10 8.80
N ALA A 36 14.90 -12.16 8.38
CA ALA A 36 15.57 -13.38 7.91
C ALA A 36 16.33 -13.09 6.60
N ALA A 37 17.49 -13.73 6.42
CA ALA A 37 18.38 -13.43 5.30
C ALA A 37 17.71 -13.65 3.92
N ASP A 38 16.82 -14.63 3.81
CA ASP A 38 16.03 -14.87 2.60
C ASP A 38 14.97 -13.80 2.35
N LYS A 39 14.60 -12.98 3.34
CA LYS A 39 13.62 -11.90 3.18
C LYS A 39 14.24 -10.53 2.96
N ILE A 40 15.55 -10.47 2.79
CA ILE A 40 16.28 -9.21 2.56
C ILE A 40 16.59 -9.09 1.07
N VAL A 41 16.25 -7.94 0.49
CA VAL A 41 16.68 -7.55 -0.86
C VAL A 41 17.37 -6.20 -0.77
N ARG A 42 18.57 -6.10 -1.33
CA ARG A 42 19.35 -4.86 -1.39
C ARG A 42 19.33 -4.29 -2.80
N MET A 43 19.44 -2.97 -2.89
CA MET A 43 19.59 -2.26 -4.15
C MET A 43 20.80 -2.80 -4.95
N GLY A 44 21.88 -3.18 -4.25
CA GLY A 44 23.07 -3.77 -4.86
C GLY A 44 22.85 -5.16 -5.46
N ASP A 45 21.77 -5.86 -5.12
CA ASP A 45 21.40 -7.16 -5.70
C ASP A 45 20.76 -7.01 -7.09
N VAL A 46 20.31 -5.80 -7.45
CA VAL A 46 19.65 -5.48 -8.72
C VAL A 46 20.66 -4.89 -9.70
N ALA A 47 20.95 -5.62 -10.77
CA ALA A 47 21.94 -5.20 -11.77
C ALA A 47 21.43 -4.08 -12.70
N ASP A 48 20.14 -4.08 -13.03
CA ASP A 48 19.52 -3.10 -13.91
C ASP A 48 19.31 -1.75 -13.20
N GLU A 49 19.83 -0.68 -13.79
CA GLU A 49 19.73 0.67 -13.22
C GLU A 49 18.32 1.25 -13.26
N ALA A 50 17.55 0.94 -14.29
CA ALA A 50 16.16 1.36 -14.40
C ALA A 50 15.30 0.66 -13.35
N GLU A 51 15.56 -0.61 -13.05
CA GLU A 51 14.88 -1.32 -11.95
C GLU A 51 15.26 -0.74 -10.59
N ARG A 52 16.55 -0.42 -10.36
CA ARG A 52 16.96 0.30 -9.13
C ARG A 52 16.22 1.63 -8.98
N ALA A 53 16.20 2.45 -10.03
CA ALA A 53 15.54 3.75 -10.05
C ALA A 53 14.00 3.66 -9.96
N LYS A 54 13.42 2.52 -10.35
CA LYS A 54 11.99 2.25 -10.25
C LYS A 54 11.53 2.01 -8.82
N SER A 55 12.40 1.52 -7.93
CA SER A 55 11.96 1.07 -6.61
C SER A 55 12.82 1.39 -5.41
N PHE A 56 14.15 1.40 -5.49
CA PHE A 56 14.99 1.47 -4.30
C PHE A 56 15.14 2.90 -3.78
N HIS A 57 14.06 3.40 -3.18
CA HIS A 57 14.00 4.65 -2.42
C HIS A 57 14.62 4.50 -1.03
N LEU A 58 14.82 3.25 -0.60
CA LEU A 58 15.72 2.82 0.46
C LEU A 58 16.70 1.80 -0.17
N ASP A 59 17.88 1.67 0.41
CA ASP A 59 18.91 0.77 -0.13
C ASP A 59 18.64 -0.72 0.16
N THR A 60 17.74 -1.01 1.09
CA THR A 60 17.45 -2.34 1.61
C THR A 60 15.98 -2.47 1.95
N TYR A 61 15.36 -3.55 1.49
CA TYR A 61 14.02 -3.97 1.87
C TYR A 61 14.05 -5.25 2.69
N CYS A 62 13.28 -5.24 3.77
CA CYS A 62 13.12 -6.34 4.71
C CYS A 62 11.66 -6.79 4.70
N PHE A 63 11.34 -7.80 3.88
CA PHE A 63 9.98 -8.32 3.76
C PHE A 63 9.56 -9.12 4.99
N ASP A 64 8.29 -9.04 5.38
CA ASP A 64 7.75 -9.84 6.48
C ASP A 64 7.50 -11.29 6.03
N SER A 65 7.27 -11.48 4.73
CA SER A 65 6.95 -12.78 4.13
C SER A 65 7.62 -13.05 2.77
N ASN A 66 7.78 -14.33 2.43
CA ASN A 66 8.23 -14.73 1.09
C ASN A 66 7.24 -14.33 -0.02
N PRO A 67 5.91 -14.44 0.18
CA PRO A 67 4.91 -13.89 -0.75
C PRO A 67 5.10 -12.41 -1.11
N GLU A 68 5.38 -11.54 -0.14
CA GLU A 68 5.70 -10.12 -0.41
C GLU A 68 6.94 -10.00 -1.29
N ARG A 69 8.02 -10.70 -0.95
CA ARG A 69 9.25 -10.70 -1.74
C ARG A 69 9.00 -11.19 -3.17
N THR A 70 8.20 -12.24 -3.35
CA THR A 70 7.80 -12.75 -4.67
C THR A 70 7.04 -11.69 -5.46
N LEU A 71 6.02 -11.08 -4.85
CA LEU A 71 5.23 -10.03 -5.47
C LEU A 71 6.07 -8.80 -5.84
N PHE A 72 7.01 -8.40 -4.97
CA PHE A 72 7.93 -7.31 -5.23
C PHE A 72 8.70 -7.52 -6.53
N TRP A 73 9.31 -8.69 -6.71
CA TRP A 73 10.06 -9.00 -7.93
C TRP A 73 9.17 -9.00 -9.17
N ASP A 74 7.98 -9.58 -9.08
CA ASP A 74 7.04 -9.61 -10.20
C ASP A 74 6.60 -8.18 -10.61
N LEU A 75 6.33 -7.29 -9.64
CA LEU A 75 5.96 -5.90 -9.91
C LEU A 75 7.15 -5.03 -10.36
N LEU A 76 8.37 -5.31 -9.87
CA LEU A 76 9.59 -4.64 -10.30
C LEU A 76 9.87 -4.88 -11.79
N HIS A 77 9.63 -6.10 -12.27
CA HIS A 77 9.80 -6.45 -13.68
C HIS A 77 8.61 -6.08 -14.58
N GLU A 78 7.45 -5.76 -14.00
CA GLU A 78 6.25 -5.38 -14.77
C GLU A 78 6.42 -4.03 -15.47
N LYS A 79 6.29 -4.01 -16.79
CA LYS A 79 6.51 -2.81 -17.63
C LYS A 79 5.49 -1.71 -17.36
N ARG A 80 4.25 -2.08 -17.04
CA ARG A 80 3.19 -1.12 -16.72
C ARG A 80 3.39 -0.46 -15.37
N VAL A 81 4.17 -1.05 -14.46
CA VAL A 81 4.50 -0.43 -13.17
C VAL A 81 5.64 0.56 -13.38
N ARG A 82 5.37 1.84 -13.10
CA ARG A 82 6.30 2.97 -13.27
C ARG A 82 7.14 3.21 -12.01
N LYS A 83 6.54 3.01 -10.83
CA LYS A 83 7.20 3.09 -9.52
C LYS A 83 6.64 2.03 -8.59
N ILE A 84 7.46 1.46 -7.72
CA ILE A 84 7.03 0.56 -6.65
C ILE A 84 7.78 0.85 -5.37
N TYR A 85 7.04 0.94 -4.27
CA TYR A 85 7.51 1.21 -2.93
C TYR A 85 7.07 0.06 -2.03
N PHE A 86 8.02 -0.55 -1.33
CA PHE A 86 7.71 -1.44 -0.22
C PHE A 86 7.70 -0.63 1.07
N THR A 87 6.52 -0.49 1.66
CA THR A 87 6.26 0.36 2.83
C THR A 87 5.99 -0.45 4.10
N GLY A 88 5.75 -1.76 3.99
CA GLY A 88 5.41 -2.64 5.11
C GLY A 88 6.43 -2.64 6.27
N MET A 89 7.72 -2.45 5.96
CA MET A 89 8.75 -2.36 7.01
C MET A 89 8.78 -1.03 7.77
N LEU A 90 8.11 0.02 7.27
CA LEU A 90 8.12 1.34 7.87
C LEU A 90 6.98 1.47 8.87
N THR A 91 7.31 1.63 10.16
CA THR A 91 6.31 1.71 11.23
C THR A 91 6.67 2.82 12.24
N HIS A 92 5.84 3.07 13.24
CA HIS A 92 6.17 3.94 14.38
C HIS A 92 6.69 5.35 13.99
N GLY A 93 6.04 6.00 13.03
CA GLY A 93 6.39 7.36 12.61
C GLY A 93 7.51 7.44 11.57
N GLN A 94 7.94 6.32 10.99
CA GLN A 94 8.88 6.29 9.86
C GLN A 94 8.23 6.67 8.51
N SER A 95 6.89 6.72 8.46
CA SER A 95 6.08 7.07 7.29
C SER A 95 4.79 7.75 7.74
N ASP A 96 4.26 8.68 6.94
CA ASP A 96 2.89 9.20 7.05
C ASP A 96 1.90 8.40 6.19
N SER A 97 2.38 7.42 5.41
CA SER A 97 1.55 6.54 4.59
C SER A 97 0.99 5.41 5.44
N PHE A 98 0.01 5.74 6.27
CA PHE A 98 -0.76 4.78 7.05
C PHE A 98 -2.26 4.98 6.88
N VAL A 99 -3.02 3.94 7.19
CA VAL A 99 -4.48 3.98 7.23
C VAL A 99 -4.94 3.81 8.66
N GLN A 100 -5.78 4.74 9.11
CA GLN A 100 -6.49 4.59 10.37
C GLN A 100 -7.74 3.75 10.19
N TYR A 101 -7.96 2.81 11.10
CA TYR A 101 -9.14 1.98 11.14
C TYR A 101 -9.63 1.83 12.58
N ILE A 102 -10.91 1.49 12.72
CA ILE A 102 -11.49 1.12 14.02
C ILE A 102 -11.25 -0.38 14.19
N ASP A 103 -10.50 -0.74 15.21
CA ASP A 103 -10.25 -2.13 15.56
C ASP A 103 -11.55 -2.76 16.08
N PRO A 104 -12.09 -3.81 15.43
CA PRO A 104 -13.37 -4.40 15.81
C PRO A 104 -13.33 -5.13 17.16
N GLU A 105 -12.14 -5.46 17.66
CA GLU A 105 -11.99 -6.15 18.95
C GLU A 105 -11.86 -5.14 20.10
N SER A 106 -10.95 -4.18 19.95
CA SER A 106 -10.66 -3.20 21.01
C SER A 106 -11.55 -1.96 20.95
N HIS A 107 -12.26 -1.73 19.84
CA HIS A 107 -13.02 -0.51 19.55
C HIS A 107 -12.19 0.78 19.63
N THR A 108 -10.88 0.68 19.43
CA THR A 108 -9.96 1.82 19.42
C THR A 108 -9.55 2.18 17.99
N VAL A 109 -9.16 3.44 17.78
CA VAL A 109 -8.52 3.86 16.52
C VAL A 109 -7.09 3.35 16.51
N ARG A 110 -6.74 2.60 15.47
CA ARG A 110 -5.39 2.08 15.24
C ARG A 110 -4.91 2.48 13.85
N SER A 111 -3.60 2.53 13.70
CA SER A 111 -2.96 2.76 12.41
C SER A 111 -2.36 1.45 11.91
N TYR A 112 -2.44 1.21 10.61
CA TYR A 112 -1.66 0.17 9.95
C TYR A 112 -1.00 0.74 8.70
N TYR A 113 0.12 0.11 8.33
CA TYR A 113 0.98 0.52 7.23
C TYR A 113 0.84 -0.56 6.15
N PRO A 114 0.29 -0.23 4.96
CA PRO A 114 0.15 -1.21 3.89
C PRO A 114 1.52 -1.73 3.39
N ASP A 115 1.53 -2.94 2.83
CA ASP A 115 2.79 -3.55 2.36
C ASP A 115 3.42 -2.81 1.18
N PHE A 116 2.60 -2.47 0.17
CA PHE A 116 3.08 -1.82 -1.05
C PHE A 116 2.24 -0.62 -1.46
N LEU A 117 2.92 0.35 -2.06
CA LEU A 117 2.35 1.37 -2.92
C LEU A 117 3.04 1.26 -4.28
N PHE A 118 2.30 1.25 -5.37
CA PHE A 118 2.91 1.35 -6.70
C PHE A 118 2.10 2.23 -7.64
N LEU A 119 2.79 2.81 -8.60
CA LEU A 119 2.22 3.61 -9.68
C LEU A 119 2.23 2.78 -10.95
N ARG A 120 1.08 2.63 -11.61
CA ARG A 120 0.98 1.92 -12.90
C ARG A 120 0.36 2.79 -13.98
N GLU A 121 0.72 2.50 -15.22
CA GLU A 121 0.09 3.04 -16.41
C GLU A 121 -1.17 2.24 -16.78
N GLU A 122 -2.26 2.96 -17.01
CA GLU A 122 -3.55 2.48 -17.48
C GLU A 122 -3.59 2.40 -19.01
N GLY A 123 -4.55 1.66 -19.57
CA GLY A 123 -4.64 1.46 -21.02
C GLY A 123 -4.87 2.73 -21.85
N ASP A 124 -5.32 3.82 -21.23
CA ASP A 124 -5.49 5.13 -21.84
C ASP A 124 -4.27 6.06 -21.66
N GLY A 125 -3.17 5.55 -21.08
CA GLY A 125 -1.95 6.28 -20.80
C GLY A 125 -1.99 7.13 -19.53
N THR A 126 -3.10 7.13 -18.78
CA THR A 126 -3.14 7.75 -17.45
C THR A 126 -2.38 6.90 -16.43
N GLU A 127 -2.03 7.48 -15.29
CA GLU A 127 -1.37 6.76 -14.20
C GLU A 127 -2.31 6.61 -13.00
N LYS A 128 -2.20 5.48 -12.30
CA LYS A 128 -2.97 5.20 -11.10
C LYS A 128 -2.09 4.59 -10.02
N TYR A 129 -2.19 5.16 -8.82
CA TYR A 129 -1.62 4.55 -7.64
C TYR A 129 -2.47 3.38 -7.17
N VAL A 130 -1.79 2.32 -6.73
CA VAL A 130 -2.38 1.10 -6.19
C VAL A 130 -1.71 0.78 -4.86
N ILE A 131 -2.51 0.72 -3.80
CA ILE A 131 -2.11 0.19 -2.50
C ILE A 131 -2.35 -1.31 -2.51
N VAL A 132 -1.38 -2.10 -2.07
CA VAL A 132 -1.51 -3.56 -1.96
C VAL A 132 -1.14 -4.04 -0.57
N GLU A 133 -1.99 -4.92 -0.05
CA GLU A 133 -1.76 -5.70 1.16
C GLU A 133 -1.66 -7.19 0.80
N VAL A 134 -0.63 -7.87 1.29
CA VAL A 134 -0.47 -9.32 1.19
C VAL A 134 -0.94 -9.95 2.51
N LYS A 135 -1.78 -10.98 2.42
CA LYS A 135 -2.28 -11.71 3.60
C LYS A 135 -2.31 -13.20 3.37
N GLY A 136 -1.99 -13.96 4.43
CA GLY A 136 -2.12 -15.41 4.42
C GLY A 136 -3.56 -15.82 4.14
N ASP A 137 -3.75 -16.87 3.36
CA ASP A 137 -5.07 -17.35 2.94
C ASP A 137 -6.06 -17.55 4.10
N HIS A 138 -5.56 -18.05 5.23
CA HIS A 138 -6.34 -18.28 6.46
C HIS A 138 -6.72 -16.99 7.21
N GLN A 139 -6.07 -15.86 6.90
CA GLN A 139 -6.30 -14.57 7.53
C GLN A 139 -7.26 -13.70 6.72
N ILE A 140 -7.63 -14.11 5.50
CA ILE A 140 -8.42 -13.27 4.61
C ILE A 140 -9.75 -12.90 5.24
N ASP A 141 -10.41 -13.83 5.94
CA ASP A 141 -11.71 -13.59 6.56
C ASP A 141 -11.62 -13.09 8.02
N ASP A 142 -10.40 -12.80 8.51
CA ASP A 142 -10.21 -12.24 9.84
C ASP A 142 -10.87 -10.86 9.98
N ALA A 143 -11.53 -10.61 11.11
CA ALA A 143 -12.31 -9.40 11.31
C ALA A 143 -11.44 -8.13 11.30
N VAL A 144 -10.24 -8.20 11.88
CA VAL A 144 -9.29 -7.08 11.91
C VAL A 144 -8.73 -6.85 10.50
N VAL A 145 -8.42 -7.92 9.74
CA VAL A 145 -7.99 -7.82 8.34
C VAL A 145 -9.07 -7.18 7.47
N GLN A 146 -10.34 -7.59 7.62
CA GLN A 146 -11.45 -6.99 6.86
C GLN A 146 -11.66 -5.52 7.23
N ALA A 147 -11.56 -5.14 8.51
CA ALA A 147 -11.65 -3.75 8.92
C ALA A 147 -10.54 -2.89 8.29
N LYS A 148 -9.29 -3.37 8.31
CA LYS A 148 -8.16 -2.69 7.64
C LYS A 148 -8.41 -2.50 6.13
N LYS A 149 -8.88 -3.56 5.47
CA LYS A 149 -9.23 -3.54 4.04
C LYS A 149 -10.33 -2.53 3.74
N GLU A 150 -11.39 -2.50 4.53
CA GLU A 150 -12.52 -1.59 4.30
C GLU A 150 -12.08 -0.12 4.38
N PHE A 151 -11.36 0.25 5.43
CA PHE A 151 -10.89 1.62 5.62
C PHE A 151 -9.88 2.02 4.54
N ALA A 152 -8.93 1.16 4.19
CA ALA A 152 -7.99 1.48 3.11
C ALA A 152 -8.66 1.57 1.74
N HIS A 153 -9.67 0.75 1.48
CA HIS A 153 -10.46 0.88 0.26
C HIS A 153 -11.18 2.23 0.19
N GLN A 154 -11.80 2.67 1.29
CA GLN A 154 -12.47 3.97 1.34
C GLN A 154 -11.49 5.13 1.11
N ILE A 155 -10.33 5.12 1.78
CA ILE A 155 -9.30 6.14 1.62
C ILE A 155 -8.71 6.14 0.20
N ALA A 156 -8.42 4.96 -0.35
CA ALA A 156 -7.90 4.83 -1.71
C ALA A 156 -8.89 5.42 -2.73
N VAL A 157 -10.17 5.04 -2.66
CA VAL A 157 -11.21 5.54 -3.56
C VAL A 157 -11.37 7.06 -3.44
N ALA A 158 -11.39 7.59 -2.21
CA ALA A 158 -11.49 9.03 -1.97
C ALA A 158 -10.29 9.80 -2.54
N SER A 159 -9.12 9.16 -2.61
CA SER A 159 -7.86 9.72 -3.11
C SER A 159 -7.62 9.43 -4.60
N GLY A 160 -8.59 8.85 -5.32
CA GLY A 160 -8.45 8.46 -6.73
C GLY A 160 -7.51 7.27 -6.97
N MET A 161 -7.09 6.59 -5.91
CA MET A 161 -6.22 5.42 -5.94
C MET A 161 -7.03 4.11 -5.99
N LYS A 162 -6.35 2.99 -6.17
CA LYS A 162 -6.92 1.64 -6.03
C LYS A 162 -6.35 0.99 -4.77
N TYR A 163 -7.17 0.20 -4.08
CA TYR A 163 -6.71 -0.71 -3.03
C TYR A 163 -6.96 -2.14 -3.47
N GLN A 164 -6.00 -3.02 -3.21
CA GLN A 164 -6.14 -4.46 -3.41
C GLN A 164 -5.54 -5.24 -2.24
N MET A 165 -6.18 -6.35 -1.89
CA MET A 165 -5.61 -7.35 -1.00
C MET A 165 -5.38 -8.63 -1.79
N ILE A 166 -4.17 -9.18 -1.72
CA ILE A 166 -3.79 -10.41 -2.42
C ILE A 166 -3.47 -11.51 -1.40
N LYS A 167 -3.89 -12.74 -1.71
CA LYS A 167 -3.55 -13.90 -0.89
C LYS A 167 -2.09 -14.26 -1.06
N SER A 168 -1.46 -14.75 -0.01
CA SER A 168 -0.10 -15.30 -0.08
C SER A 168 0.03 -16.36 -1.16
N SER A 169 -0.93 -17.29 -1.26
CA SER A 169 -0.94 -18.30 -2.33
C SER A 169 -1.01 -17.70 -3.74
N ASP A 170 -1.76 -16.61 -3.92
CA ASP A 170 -1.86 -15.93 -5.22
C ASP A 170 -0.56 -15.22 -5.57
N ALA A 171 0.12 -14.61 -4.59
CA ALA A 171 1.44 -14.02 -4.82
C ALA A 171 2.49 -15.11 -5.16
N ASP A 172 2.54 -16.21 -4.39
CA ASP A 172 3.48 -17.31 -4.63
C ASP A 172 3.27 -17.98 -5.99
N ASP A 173 2.01 -18.17 -6.39
CA ASP A 173 1.64 -18.73 -7.69
C ASP A 173 1.64 -17.69 -8.82
N ARG A 174 2.14 -16.48 -8.58
CA ARG A 174 2.24 -15.36 -9.54
C ARG A 174 0.91 -14.95 -10.18
N ARG A 175 -0.19 -15.11 -9.45
CA ARG A 175 -1.54 -14.70 -9.83
C ARG A 175 -1.82 -13.25 -9.44
N TYR A 176 -0.97 -12.32 -9.89
CA TYR A 176 -1.07 -10.90 -9.55
C TYR A 176 -1.71 -10.02 -10.65
N ARG A 177 -2.22 -10.62 -11.74
CA ARG A 177 -2.77 -9.85 -12.88
C ARG A 177 -3.87 -8.86 -12.51
N ALA A 178 -4.73 -9.21 -11.55
CA ALA A 178 -5.77 -8.30 -11.04
C ALA A 178 -5.22 -6.99 -10.42
N LEU A 179 -3.94 -6.97 -10.06
CA LEU A 179 -3.23 -5.77 -9.58
C LEU A 179 -2.78 -4.86 -10.72
N ILE A 180 -2.64 -5.36 -11.94
CA ILE A 180 -2.16 -4.60 -13.11
C ILE A 180 -3.27 -4.35 -14.15
N ASP A 181 -4.42 -5.00 -13.98
CA ASP A 181 -5.64 -4.79 -14.77
C ASP A 181 -6.41 -3.52 -14.38
#